data_AF-A0A4Q0V8D4-F1
#
_entry.id   AF-A0A4Q0V8D4-F1
#
_cell.length_a   1.000
_cell.length_b   1.000
_cell.length_c   1.000
_cell.angle_alpha   90.00
_cell.angle_beta   90.00
_cell.angle_gamma   90.00
#
_symmetry.space_group_name_H-M   'P 1'
#
loop_
_entity.id
_entity.type
_entity.pdbx_description
1 polymer ?
#
loop_
_entity_poly.entity_id
_entity_poly.type
_entity_poly.pdbx_seq_one_letter_code
_entity_poly.pdbx_strand_id
1 'polypeptide(L)'
;DVRIAVNEMRSYGNIEPLAEIIGEILEDLSNRDLMQMDEKHIKMMFLTLFGIDGTYFIQSEAENNKGYVDIMLKRKIQYKDITKFQWIIELKYIKESERNTLEKVKEEGLNQLKGYAKSKVVKEQLGDEGLKKALIIVVGKKDIYTVELQ
;
A
#
# COMPACT_ATOMS: atom_id res chain seq x y z
N ASP A 1 14.35 -7.33 7.78
CA ASP A 1 13.45 -8.13 8.65
C ASP A 1 12.05 -7.51 8.59
N VAL A 2 11.03 -8.30 8.29
CA VAL A 2 9.62 -7.87 8.20
C VAL A 2 9.16 -7.15 9.47
N ARG A 3 9.58 -7.60 10.66
CA ARG A 3 9.17 -6.99 11.94
C ARG A 3 9.69 -5.57 12.10
N ILE A 4 10.89 -5.30 11.61
CA ILE A 4 11.46 -3.93 11.61
C ILE A 4 10.68 -3.06 10.64
N ALA A 5 10.44 -3.53 9.42
CA ALA A 5 9.70 -2.79 8.40
C ALA A 5 8.26 -2.45 8.82
N VAL A 6 7.57 -3.41 9.44
CA VAL A 6 6.26 -3.19 10.05
C VAL A 6 6.32 -2.12 11.15
N ASN A 7 7.33 -2.18 12.03
CA ASN A 7 7.50 -1.20 13.10
C ASN A 7 7.74 0.21 12.56
N GLU A 8 8.57 0.34 11.52
CA GLU A 8 8.78 1.61 10.81
C GLU A 8 7.46 2.20 10.30
N MET A 9 6.62 1.37 9.69
CA MET A 9 5.30 1.79 9.19
C MET A 9 4.38 2.24 10.32
N ARG A 10 4.21 1.43 11.37
CA ARG A 10 3.19 1.72 12.40
C ARG A 10 3.61 2.76 13.42
N SER A 11 4.90 2.89 13.72
CA SER A 11 5.41 3.77 14.78
C SER A 11 6.02 5.07 14.28
N TYR A 12 6.59 5.07 13.07
CA TYR A 12 7.24 6.24 12.47
C TYR A 12 6.58 6.70 11.18
N GLY A 13 5.65 5.89 10.66
CA GLY A 13 4.91 6.24 9.47
C GLY A 13 5.74 6.01 8.20
N ASN A 14 6.77 5.18 8.23
CA ASN A 14 7.59 4.90 7.06
C ASN A 14 7.26 3.52 6.49
N ILE A 15 6.58 3.49 5.34
CA ILE A 15 6.18 2.25 4.66
C ILE A 15 7.23 1.72 3.67
N GLU A 16 8.25 2.52 3.33
CA GLU A 16 9.27 2.16 2.33
C GLU A 16 9.96 0.82 2.62
N PRO A 17 10.35 0.49 3.87
CA PRO A 17 10.99 -0.80 4.14
C PRO A 17 10.10 -2.02 3.86
N LEU A 18 8.77 -1.87 3.94
CA LEU A 18 7.86 -2.94 3.52
C LEU A 18 7.81 -3.07 2.01
N ALA A 19 7.86 -1.94 1.30
CA ALA A 19 7.90 -1.91 -0.15
C ALA A 19 9.21 -2.53 -0.69
N GLU A 20 10.35 -2.25 -0.06
CA GLU A 20 11.64 -2.86 -0.40
C GLU A 20 11.63 -4.39 -0.28
N ILE A 21 11.00 -4.94 0.78
CA ILE A 21 10.85 -6.40 0.93
C ILE A 21 10.06 -7.01 -0.24
N ILE A 22 9.04 -6.32 -0.75
CA ILE A 22 8.32 -6.75 -1.96
C ILE A 22 9.28 -6.78 -3.16
N GLY A 23 10.15 -5.78 -3.29
CA GLY A 23 11.18 -5.73 -4.34
C GLY A 23 12.11 -6.93 -4.29
N GLU A 24 12.63 -7.26 -3.10
CA GLU A 24 13.47 -8.46 -2.90
C GLU A 24 12.75 -9.75 -3.33
N ILE A 25 11.48 -9.91 -2.94
CA ILE A 25 10.67 -11.08 -3.34
C ILE A 25 10.52 -11.15 -4.86
N LEU A 26 10.27 -10.02 -5.53
CA LEU A 26 10.07 -9.96 -6.98
C LEU A 26 11.35 -10.22 -7.77
N GLU A 27 12.51 -9.83 -7.24
CA GLU A 27 13.81 -10.12 -7.87
C GLU A 27 14.06 -11.63 -7.99
N ASP A 28 13.68 -12.40 -6.97
CA ASP A 28 13.81 -13.86 -6.90
C ASP A 28 12.87 -14.62 -7.86
N LEU A 29 11.81 -13.97 -8.37
CA LEU A 29 10.86 -14.60 -9.28
C LEU A 29 11.42 -14.76 -10.70
N SER A 30 11.06 -15.86 -11.36
CA SER A 30 11.44 -16.07 -12.76
C SER A 30 10.65 -15.14 -13.69
N ASN A 31 11.18 -14.89 -14.89
CA ASN A 31 10.44 -14.14 -15.91
C ASN A 31 9.09 -14.79 -16.24
N ARG A 32 8.99 -16.13 -16.13
CA ARG A 32 7.75 -16.87 -16.37
C ARG A 32 6.70 -16.56 -15.31
N ASP A 33 7.10 -16.44 -14.05
CA ASP A 33 6.21 -16.07 -12.95
C ASP A 33 5.68 -14.64 -13.16
N LEU A 34 6.55 -13.73 -13.62
CA LEU A 34 6.18 -12.34 -13.86
C LEU A 34 5.28 -12.10 -15.07
N MET A 35 5.21 -13.02 -16.03
CA MET A 35 4.36 -12.87 -17.22
C MET A 35 2.88 -12.68 -16.87
N GLN A 36 2.42 -13.35 -15.81
CA GLN A 36 1.04 -13.29 -15.32
C GLN A 36 0.88 -12.36 -14.12
N MET A 37 1.96 -11.69 -13.68
CA MET A 37 1.92 -10.74 -12.58
C MET A 37 1.07 -9.53 -12.94
N ASP A 38 0.28 -9.10 -11.96
CA ASP A 38 -0.57 -7.92 -12.00
C ASP A 38 -0.66 -7.29 -10.59
N GLU A 39 -1.42 -6.21 -10.47
CA GLU A 39 -1.62 -5.47 -9.22
C GLU A 39 -2.21 -6.34 -8.08
N LYS A 40 -3.03 -7.36 -8.41
CA LYS A 40 -3.62 -8.26 -7.41
C LYS A 40 -2.56 -9.08 -6.70
N HIS A 41 -1.53 -9.53 -7.42
CA HIS A 41 -0.43 -10.30 -6.83
C HIS A 41 0.37 -9.44 -5.84
N ILE A 42 0.68 -8.19 -6.21
CA ILE A 42 1.35 -7.22 -5.33
C ILE A 42 0.51 -6.98 -4.08
N LYS A 43 -0.80 -6.77 -4.23
CA LYS A 43 -1.74 -6.62 -3.11
C LYS A 43 -1.71 -7.83 -2.18
N MET A 44 -1.73 -9.05 -2.71
CA MET A 44 -1.67 -10.26 -1.88
C MET A 44 -0.38 -10.33 -1.05
N MET A 45 0.77 -9.96 -1.62
CA MET A 45 2.02 -9.93 -0.86
C MET A 45 1.98 -8.89 0.26
N PHE A 46 1.50 -7.67 0.00
CA PHE A 46 1.31 -6.65 1.03
C PHE A 46 0.36 -7.11 2.13
N LEU A 47 -0.79 -7.69 1.78
CA LEU A 47 -1.75 -8.22 2.75
C LEU A 47 -1.13 -9.31 3.63
N THR A 48 -0.29 -10.18 3.07
CA THR A 48 0.48 -11.17 3.84
C THR A 48 1.44 -10.50 4.83
N LEU A 49 2.20 -9.48 4.41
CA LEU A 49 3.13 -8.76 5.29
C LEU A 49 2.39 -8.00 6.40
N PHE A 50 1.28 -7.33 6.09
CA PHE A 50 0.45 -6.63 7.08
C PHE A 50 -0.20 -7.59 8.07
N GLY A 51 -0.57 -8.80 7.63
CA GLY A 51 -1.15 -9.84 8.48
C GLY A 51 -0.23 -10.26 9.64
N ILE A 52 1.10 -10.11 9.49
CA ILE A 52 2.08 -10.48 10.51
C ILE A 52 2.05 -9.56 11.74
N ASP A 53 1.78 -8.27 11.55
CA ASP A 53 1.78 -7.28 12.62
C ASP A 53 0.63 -7.51 13.63
N GLY A 54 -0.55 -7.85 13.12
CA GLY A 54 -1.74 -8.11 13.93
C GLY A 54 -2.33 -6.89 14.65
N THR A 55 -1.73 -5.69 14.57
CA THR A 55 -2.22 -4.49 15.27
C THR A 55 -3.27 -3.69 14.50
N TYR A 56 -3.46 -4.01 13.21
CA TYR A 56 -4.45 -3.40 12.33
C TYR A 56 -5.69 -4.28 12.13
N PHE A 57 -6.85 -3.65 11.93
CA PHE A 57 -7.91 -4.21 11.09
C PHE A 57 -7.56 -3.90 9.64
N ILE A 58 -7.52 -4.94 8.81
CA ILE A 58 -7.16 -4.85 7.39
C ILE A 58 -8.46 -4.97 6.59
N GLN A 59 -8.72 -4.01 5.71
CA GLN A 59 -9.81 -4.06 4.74
C GLN A 59 -9.24 -3.87 3.34
N SER A 60 -9.38 -4.87 2.48
CA SER A 60 -9.02 -4.78 1.05
C SER A 60 -10.25 -4.51 0.21
N GLU A 61 -10.09 -3.82 -0.92
CA GLU A 61 -11.19 -3.52 -1.86
C GLU A 61 -12.37 -2.84 -1.16
N ALA A 62 -12.07 -1.85 -0.32
CA ALA A 62 -13.10 -1.16 0.44
C ALA A 62 -13.96 -0.32 -0.51
N GLU A 63 -15.21 -0.74 -0.71
CA GLU A 63 -16.16 0.00 -1.54
C GLU A 63 -16.34 1.41 -1.00
N ASN A 64 -16.23 2.37 -1.92
CA ASN A 64 -16.30 3.78 -1.66
C ASN A 64 -17.09 4.41 -2.81
N ASN A 65 -17.86 5.46 -2.51
CA ASN A 65 -18.58 6.25 -3.52
C ASN A 65 -17.65 6.86 -4.61
N LYS A 66 -16.33 6.71 -4.46
CA LYS A 66 -15.27 7.15 -5.37
C LYS A 66 -14.43 6.01 -5.98
N GLY A 67 -14.80 4.74 -5.77
CA GLY A 67 -14.07 3.57 -6.28
C GLY A 67 -13.82 2.52 -5.19
N TYR A 68 -12.76 1.73 -5.34
CA TYR A 68 -12.35 0.74 -4.33
C TYR A 68 -10.96 1.09 -3.85
N VAL A 69 -10.79 1.25 -2.53
CA VAL A 69 -9.45 1.44 -1.94
C VAL A 69 -8.78 0.08 -1.88
N ASP A 70 -7.59 -0.06 -2.47
CA ASP A 70 -6.85 -1.32 -2.49
C ASP A 70 -6.68 -1.90 -1.08
N ILE A 71 -6.16 -1.09 -0.14
CA ILE A 71 -5.94 -1.48 1.24
C ILE A 71 -6.23 -0.31 2.19
N MET A 72 -7.04 -0.55 3.22
CA MET A 72 -7.19 0.30 4.40
C MET A 72 -6.71 -0.42 5.65
N LEU A 73 -5.90 0.28 6.46
CA LEU A 73 -5.37 -0.22 7.73
C LEU A 73 -5.88 0.68 8.87
N LYS A 74 -6.87 0.18 9.61
CA LYS A 74 -7.41 0.83 10.81
C LYS A 74 -6.70 0.29 12.05
N ARG A 75 -6.08 1.17 12.84
CA ARG A 75 -5.42 0.73 14.08
C ARG A 75 -6.45 0.15 15.05
N LYS A 76 -6.13 -0.96 15.71
CA LYS A 76 -6.97 -1.49 16.80
C LYS A 76 -6.76 -0.65 18.05
N ILE A 77 -7.84 -0.29 18.74
CA ILE A 77 -7.80 0.62 19.89
C ILE A 77 -6.85 0.14 21.01
N GLN A 78 -6.77 -1.18 21.22
CA GLN A 78 -5.89 -1.80 22.23
C GLN A 78 -4.39 -1.68 21.94
N TYR A 79 -4.00 -1.28 20.72
CA TYR A 79 -2.61 -1.12 20.31
C TYR A 79 -2.24 0.33 19.98
N LYS A 80 -3.08 1.31 20.37
CA LYS A 80 -2.88 2.74 20.03
C LYS A 80 -1.51 3.30 20.43
N ASP A 81 -0.90 2.76 21.48
CA ASP A 81 0.37 3.28 22.02
C ASP A 81 1.58 2.87 21.16
N ILE A 82 1.44 1.79 20.39
CA ILE A 82 2.49 1.25 19.51
C ILE A 82 2.17 1.43 18.01
N THR A 83 0.90 1.61 17.68
CA THR A 83 0.37 1.77 16.31
C THR A 83 -0.19 3.18 16.15
N LYS A 84 0.70 4.12 15.85
CA LYS A 84 0.41 5.56 15.80
C LYS A 84 -0.35 5.94 14.54
N PHE A 85 0.02 5.33 13.42
CA PHE A 85 -0.51 5.67 12.09
C PHE A 85 -1.55 4.67 11.60
N GLN A 86 -2.52 5.19 10.86
CA GLN A 86 -3.51 4.47 10.07
C GLN A 86 -3.23 4.73 8.59
N TRP A 87 -3.69 3.86 7.69
CA TRP A 87 -3.31 3.96 6.29
C TRP A 87 -4.47 3.76 5.34
N ILE A 88 -4.47 4.54 4.26
CA ILE A 88 -5.02 4.13 2.97
C ILE A 88 -3.86 3.96 1.99
N ILE A 89 -3.85 2.86 1.26
CA ILE A 89 -2.77 2.50 0.35
C ILE A 89 -3.40 2.18 -1.00
N GLU A 90 -2.90 2.84 -2.04
CA GLU A 90 -3.16 2.53 -3.45
C GLU A 90 -1.94 1.82 -4.02
N LEU A 91 -2.16 0.72 -4.73
CA LEU A 91 -1.11 -0.06 -5.38
C LEU A 91 -1.20 0.11 -6.88
N LYS A 92 -0.05 0.11 -7.55
CA LYS A 92 0.04 0.03 -9.01
C LYS A 92 1.14 -0.93 -9.39
N TYR A 93 0.91 -1.73 -10.42
CA TYR A 93 1.93 -2.59 -11.02
C TYR A 93 2.06 -2.27 -12.51
N ILE A 94 3.29 -2.04 -12.96
CA ILE A 94 3.64 -1.74 -14.34
C ILE A 94 4.62 -2.81 -14.81
N LYS A 95 4.31 -3.47 -15.93
CA LYS A 95 5.27 -4.40 -16.53
C LYS A 95 6.49 -3.64 -17.03
N GLU A 96 7.65 -4.29 -17.03
CA GLU A 96 8.89 -3.66 -17.50
C GLU A 96 8.75 -3.06 -18.92
N SER A 97 8.04 -3.76 -19.81
CA SER A 97 7.75 -3.31 -21.18
C SER A 97 6.86 -2.05 -21.26
N GLU A 98 6.20 -1.66 -20.16
CA GLU A 98 5.26 -0.55 -20.07
C GLU A 98 5.80 0.57 -19.18
N ARG A 99 7.10 0.55 -18.82
CA ARG A 99 7.74 1.55 -17.96
C ARG A 99 7.50 3.00 -18.39
N ASN A 100 7.35 3.25 -19.69
CA ASN A 100 7.03 4.57 -20.24
C ASN A 100 5.66 5.13 -19.77
N THR A 101 4.82 4.31 -19.16
CA THR A 101 3.52 4.72 -18.58
C THR A 101 3.61 5.21 -17.14
N LEU A 102 4.78 5.11 -16.49
CA LEU A 102 4.99 5.39 -15.06
C LEU A 102 4.39 6.71 -14.59
N GLU A 103 4.71 7.83 -15.25
CA GLU A 103 4.24 9.15 -14.82
C GLU A 103 2.71 9.27 -14.92
N LYS A 104 2.10 8.69 -15.96
CA LYS A 104 0.65 8.67 -16.12
C LYS A 104 -0.01 7.83 -15.02
N VAL A 105 0.50 6.62 -14.78
CA VAL A 105 0.01 5.71 -13.74
C VAL A 105 0.14 6.35 -12.35
N LYS A 106 1.23 7.06 -12.09
CA LYS A 106 1.45 7.82 -10.86
C LYS A 106 0.43 8.93 -10.68
N GLU A 107 0.15 9.71 -11.72
CA GLU A 107 -0.86 10.77 -11.67
C GLU A 107 -2.25 10.20 -11.38
N GLU A 108 -2.63 9.13 -12.08
CA GLU A 108 -3.92 8.44 -11.89
C GLU A 108 -4.06 7.89 -10.46
N GLY A 109 -3.05 7.18 -9.95
CA GLY A 109 -3.04 6.64 -8.59
C GLY A 109 -3.13 7.74 -7.52
N LEU A 110 -2.43 8.87 -7.70
CA LEU A 110 -2.52 10.00 -6.78
C LEU A 110 -3.93 10.64 -6.80
N ASN A 111 -4.58 10.69 -7.96
CA ASN A 111 -5.94 11.21 -8.08
C ASN A 111 -6.96 10.27 -7.42
N GLN A 112 -6.80 8.95 -7.56
CA GLN A 112 -7.61 7.95 -6.84
C GLN A 112 -7.45 8.13 -5.32
N LEU A 113 -6.20 8.17 -4.83
CA LEU A 113 -5.89 8.31 -3.41
C LEU A 113 -6.46 9.61 -2.81
N LYS A 114 -6.37 10.74 -3.53
CA LYS A 114 -7.02 12.00 -3.16
C LYS A 114 -8.55 11.89 -3.10
N GLY A 115 -9.14 11.14 -4.04
CA GLY A 115 -10.58 10.86 -4.07
C GLY A 115 -11.03 10.07 -2.84
N TYR A 116 -10.29 9.02 -2.50
CA TYR A 116 -10.58 8.17 -1.34
C TYR A 116 -10.45 8.92 -0.02
N ALA A 117 -9.39 9.71 0.16
CA ALA A 117 -9.18 10.50 1.37
C ALA A 117 -10.33 11.48 1.68
N LYS A 118 -11.07 11.91 0.65
CA LYS A 118 -12.22 12.82 0.80
C LYS A 118 -13.54 12.08 1.04
N SER A 119 -13.56 10.75 0.96
CA SER A 119 -14.79 9.99 1.05
C SER A 119 -15.34 9.92 2.46
N LYS A 120 -16.66 9.73 2.54
CA LYS A 120 -17.35 9.52 3.81
C LYS A 120 -16.88 8.24 4.51
N VAL A 121 -16.65 7.17 3.75
CA VAL A 121 -16.18 5.87 4.27
C VAL A 121 -14.84 6.02 5.00
N VAL A 122 -13.85 6.66 4.38
CA VAL A 122 -12.53 6.85 5.00
C VAL A 122 -12.63 7.73 6.25
N LYS A 123 -13.39 8.83 6.17
CA LYS A 123 -13.58 9.73 7.32
C LYS A 123 -14.27 9.06 8.50
N GLU A 124 -15.30 8.25 8.26
CA GLU A 124 -16.04 7.56 9.32
C GLU A 124 -15.25 6.39 9.92
N GLN A 125 -14.48 5.67 9.09
CA GLN A 125 -13.76 4.49 9.56
C GLN A 125 -12.40 4.81 10.19
N LEU A 126 -11.60 5.67 9.56
CA LEU A 126 -10.23 5.98 9.99
C LEU A 126 -10.14 7.32 10.74
N GLY A 127 -10.98 8.29 10.39
CA GLY A 127 -10.80 9.67 10.84
C GLY A 127 -9.51 10.30 10.30
N ASP A 128 -9.18 11.50 10.78
CA ASP A 128 -8.01 12.25 10.29
C ASP A 128 -6.75 12.03 11.17
N GLU A 129 -6.92 11.58 12.42
CA GLU A 129 -5.81 11.42 13.35
C GLU A 129 -4.87 10.30 12.92
N GLY A 130 -3.62 10.67 12.61
CA GLY A 130 -2.58 9.72 12.21
C GLY A 130 -2.85 9.03 10.88
N LEU A 131 -3.79 9.54 10.05
CA LEU A 131 -4.07 8.98 8.74
C LEU A 131 -2.94 9.33 7.74
N LYS A 132 -2.23 8.32 7.30
CA LYS A 132 -1.29 8.37 6.17
C LYS A 132 -1.91 7.79 4.91
N LYS A 133 -1.40 8.25 3.77
CA LYS A 133 -1.94 7.96 2.44
C LYS A 133 -0.76 7.66 1.54
N ALA A 134 -0.63 6.43 1.07
CA ALA A 134 0.50 6.01 0.24
C ALA A 134 0.02 5.53 -1.12
N LEU A 135 0.74 5.93 -2.16
CA LEU A 135 0.73 5.27 -3.46
C LEU A 135 2.04 4.48 -3.57
N ILE A 136 1.95 3.18 -3.85
CA ILE A 136 3.10 2.32 -4.10
C ILE A 136 3.01 1.82 -5.53
N ILE A 137 4.02 2.13 -6.32
CA ILE A 137 4.11 1.72 -7.72
C ILE A 137 5.28 0.76 -7.87
N VAL A 138 4.99 -0.45 -8.31
CA VAL A 138 5.99 -1.47 -8.63
C VAL A 138 6.17 -1.51 -10.14
N VAL A 139 7.41 -1.40 -10.62
CA VAL A 139 7.77 -1.50 -12.04
C VAL A 139 8.69 -2.69 -12.25
N GLY A 140 8.21 -3.65 -13.04
CA GLY A 140 8.96 -4.85 -13.38
C GLY A 140 9.35 -5.66 -12.15
N LYS A 141 10.66 -5.84 -11.96
CA LYS A 141 11.22 -6.74 -10.93
C LYS A 141 11.57 -6.08 -9.60
N LYS A 142 11.90 -4.79 -9.59
CA LYS A 142 12.61 -4.22 -8.44
C LYS A 142 12.40 -2.74 -8.21
N ASP A 143 11.97 -2.01 -9.23
CA ASP A 143 11.83 -0.57 -9.09
C ASP A 143 10.52 -0.28 -8.40
N ILE A 144 10.61 0.21 -7.17
CA ILE A 144 9.46 0.50 -6.34
C ILE A 144 9.49 1.98 -5.96
N TYR A 145 8.38 2.66 -6.22
CA TYR A 145 8.20 4.07 -5.94
C TYR A 145 7.12 4.21 -4.87
N THR A 146 7.49 4.81 -3.74
CA THR A 146 6.56 5.15 -2.67
C THR A 146 6.31 6.65 -2.70
N VAL A 147 5.04 7.05 -2.75
CA VAL A 147 4.63 8.46 -2.74
C VAL A 147 3.61 8.67 -1.65
N GLU A 148 3.95 9.49 -0.66
CA GLU A 148 2.98 9.90 0.37
C GLU A 148 2.23 11.17 -0.04
N LEU A 149 0.90 11.14 0.10
CA LEU A 149 0.06 12.31 -0.09
C LEU A 149 -0.05 13.07 1.23
N GLN A 150 0.41 14.33 1.23
CA GLN A 150 0.24 15.27 2.35
C GLN A 150 -1.24 15.54 2.64
#